data_AF-A0A6A7K5T5-F1
#
_entry.id   AF-A0A6A7K5T5-F1
#
_cell.length_a   1.000
_cell.length_b   1.000
_cell.length_c   1.000
_cell.angle_alpha   90.00
_cell.angle_beta   90.00
_cell.angle_gamma   90.00
#
_symmetry.space_group_name_H-M   'P 1'
#
loop_
_entity.id
_entity.type
_entity.pdbx_description
1 polymer ?
#
loop_
_entity_poly.entity_id
_entity_poly.type
_entity_poly.pdbx_seq_one_letter_code
_entity_poly.pdbx_strand_id
1 'polypeptide(L)'
;MSISNIARSLGKELISTKEYKIMKDKKEKLFSHSKLGQHAKRYETKQLNIMNMKVPPNKKQSLLSNLTVEYKTLLSTNEMKEYLASITEFQKRTFLMFDTLHRELNKTING
;
A
#
# COMPACT_ATOMS: atom_id res chain seq x y z
N MET A 1 27.69 7.49 -4.14
CA MET A 1 26.35 7.01 -4.58
C MET A 1 25.31 7.80 -3.80
N SER A 2 24.30 8.44 -4.43
CA SER A 2 23.33 9.27 -3.69
C SER A 2 22.21 8.43 -3.07
N ILE A 3 21.68 8.85 -1.91
CA ILE A 3 20.51 8.22 -1.26
C ILE A 3 19.31 8.14 -2.22
N SER A 4 19.14 9.15 -3.08
CA SER A 4 18.09 9.15 -4.11
C SER A 4 18.26 8.01 -5.12
N ASN A 5 19.49 7.69 -5.54
CA ASN A 5 19.74 6.58 -6.47
C ASN A 5 19.48 5.21 -5.82
N ILE A 6 19.85 5.06 -4.54
CA ILE A 6 19.56 3.84 -3.75
C ILE A 6 18.05 3.66 -3.61
N ALA A 7 17.32 4.72 -3.24
CA ALA A 7 15.86 4.68 -3.12
C ALA A 7 15.16 4.31 -4.44
N ARG A 8 15.64 4.83 -5.58
CA ARG A 8 15.13 4.44 -6.90
C ARG A 8 15.43 2.98 -7.24
N SER A 9 16.62 2.47 -6.91
CA SER A 9 16.97 1.06 -7.13
C SER A 9 16.07 0.14 -6.32
N LEU A 10 15.89 0.44 -5.02
CA LEU A 10 14.97 -0.28 -4.15
C LEU A 10 13.54 -0.24 -4.66
N GLY A 11 13.09 0.91 -5.17
CA GLY A 11 11.79 1.02 -5.81
C GLY A 11 11.64 0.08 -7.02
N LYS A 12 12.66 -0.03 -7.87
CA LYS A 12 12.68 -0.95 -9.02
C LYS A 12 12.70 -2.42 -8.59
N GLU A 13 13.44 -2.75 -7.55
CA GLU A 13 13.47 -4.10 -6.99
C GLU A 13 12.12 -4.47 -6.38
N LEU A 14 11.51 -3.56 -5.61
CA LEU A 14 10.19 -3.77 -5.00
C LEU A 14 9.11 -4.09 -6.04
N ILE A 15 9.03 -3.33 -7.14
CA ILE A 15 8.04 -3.60 -8.20
C ILE A 15 8.33 -4.90 -8.98
N SER A 16 9.56 -5.42 -8.88
CA SER A 16 9.96 -6.65 -9.55
C SER A 16 9.65 -7.90 -8.71
N THR A 17 9.37 -7.72 -7.41
CA THR A 17 9.04 -8.81 -6.47
C THR A 17 7.79 -9.58 -6.87
N LYS A 18 7.75 -10.86 -6.48
CA LYS A 18 6.56 -11.71 -6.68
C LYS A 18 5.37 -11.16 -5.91
N GLU A 19 5.59 -10.66 -4.70
CA GLU A 19 4.58 -10.10 -3.81
C GLU A 19 3.91 -8.87 -4.43
N TYR A 20 4.70 -7.95 -5.01
CA TYR A 20 4.14 -6.80 -5.74
C TYR A 20 3.29 -7.25 -6.94
N LYS A 21 3.79 -8.21 -7.73
CA LYS A 21 3.06 -8.73 -8.91
C LYS A 21 1.74 -9.39 -8.50
N ILE A 22 1.73 -10.19 -7.43
CA ILE A 22 0.52 -10.81 -6.89
C ILE A 22 -0.45 -9.73 -6.39
N MET A 23 0.04 -8.75 -5.63
CA MET A 23 -0.78 -7.64 -5.13
C MET A 23 -1.41 -6.87 -6.29
N LYS A 24 -0.64 -6.59 -7.36
CA LYS A 24 -1.12 -5.92 -8.56
C LYS A 24 -2.20 -6.74 -9.28
N ASP A 25 -1.99 -8.04 -9.49
CA ASP A 25 -2.99 -8.94 -10.10
C ASP A 25 -4.29 -9.00 -9.29
N LYS A 26 -4.20 -9.11 -7.96
CA LYS A 26 -5.39 -9.09 -7.08
C LYS A 26 -6.12 -7.75 -7.12
N LYS A 27 -5.39 -6.63 -7.23
CA LYS A 27 -5.98 -5.30 -7.43
C LYS A 27 -6.75 -5.23 -8.75
N GLU A 28 -6.14 -5.68 -9.85
CA GLU A 28 -6.74 -5.67 -11.18
C GLU A 28 -8.01 -6.53 -11.22
N LYS A 29 -7.96 -7.74 -10.63
CA LYS A 29 -9.13 -8.62 -10.48
C LYS A 29 -10.26 -7.95 -9.70
N LEU A 30 -9.97 -7.38 -8.52
CA LEU A 30 -10.94 -6.64 -7.73
C LEU A 30 -11.60 -5.51 -8.55
N PHE A 31 -10.79 -4.78 -9.31
CA PHE A 31 -11.22 -3.61 -10.08
C PHE A 31 -12.00 -3.94 -11.36
N SER A 32 -11.86 -5.18 -11.85
CA SER A 32 -12.61 -5.70 -12.99
C SER A 32 -14.04 -6.14 -12.62
N HIS A 33 -14.32 -6.34 -11.33
CA HIS A 33 -15.64 -6.75 -10.87
C HIS A 33 -16.67 -5.61 -11.07
N SER A 34 -17.79 -5.91 -11.73
CA SER A 34 -18.75 -4.90 -12.23
C SER A 34 -19.25 -3.90 -11.19
N LYS A 35 -19.73 -4.38 -10.02
CA LYS A 35 -20.19 -3.54 -8.90
C LYS A 35 -19.10 -3.29 -7.86
N LEU A 36 -18.46 -4.36 -7.39
CA LEU A 36 -17.46 -4.29 -6.34
C LEU A 36 -16.24 -3.43 -6.73
N GLY A 37 -15.77 -3.54 -7.97
CA GLY A 37 -14.65 -2.77 -8.48
C GLY A 37 -14.92 -1.27 -8.51
N GLN A 38 -16.15 -0.84 -8.83
CA GLN A 38 -16.54 0.56 -8.76
C GLN A 38 -16.53 1.08 -7.32
N HIS A 39 -17.06 0.30 -6.37
CA HIS A 39 -17.03 0.65 -4.94
C HIS A 39 -15.59 0.76 -4.42
N ALA A 40 -14.72 -0.20 -4.78
CA ALA A 40 -13.32 -0.18 -4.38
C ALA A 40 -12.55 1.03 -4.96
N LYS A 41 -12.73 1.34 -6.25
CA LYS A 41 -12.12 2.53 -6.90
C LYS A 41 -12.59 3.83 -6.26
N ARG A 42 -13.89 3.93 -5.95
CA ARG A 42 -14.47 5.11 -5.28
C ARG A 42 -13.90 5.27 -3.88
N TYR A 43 -13.75 4.18 -3.14
CA TYR A 43 -13.11 4.19 -1.82
C TYR A 43 -11.66 4.69 -1.91
N GLU A 44 -10.85 4.13 -2.81
CA GLU A 44 -9.44 4.54 -3.01
C GLU A 44 -9.34 6.03 -3.35
N THR A 45 -10.21 6.52 -4.24
CA THR A 45 -10.25 7.93 -4.63
C THR A 45 -10.60 8.84 -3.44
N LYS A 46 -11.61 8.48 -2.63
CA LYS A 46 -11.97 9.26 -1.44
C LYS A 46 -10.83 9.27 -0.41
N GLN A 47 -10.18 8.12 -0.20
CA GLN A 47 -9.04 8.01 0.71
C GLN A 47 -7.89 8.90 0.24
N LEU A 48 -7.52 8.84 -1.03
CA LEU A 48 -6.47 9.69 -1.62
C LEU A 48 -6.81 11.18 -1.48
N ASN A 49 -8.04 11.57 -1.75
CA ASN A 49 -8.49 12.95 -1.59
C ASN A 49 -8.31 13.42 -0.14
N ILE A 50 -8.75 12.64 0.85
CA ILE A 50 -8.58 12.97 2.27
C ILE A 50 -7.09 13.06 2.65
N MET A 51 -6.25 12.14 2.16
CA MET A 51 -4.81 12.17 2.43
C MET A 51 -4.13 13.42 1.85
N ASN A 52 -4.59 13.90 0.69
CA ASN A 52 -4.06 15.07 0.01
C ASN A 52 -4.66 16.40 0.50
N MET A 53 -5.75 16.37 1.28
CA MET A 53 -6.33 17.58 1.87
C MET A 53 -5.34 18.26 2.82
N LYS A 54 -5.17 19.57 2.63
CA LYS A 54 -4.45 20.47 3.55
C LYS A 54 -5.34 20.83 4.74
N VAL A 55 -5.67 19.83 5.56
CA VAL A 55 -6.44 20.00 6.79
C VAL A 55 -5.63 19.49 7.99
N PRO A 56 -5.92 20.00 9.21
CA PRO A 56 -5.31 19.51 10.42
C PRO A 56 -5.44 17.98 10.60
N PRO A 57 -4.48 17.30 11.26
CA PRO A 57 -4.48 15.84 11.40
C PRO A 57 -5.74 15.27 12.05
N ASN A 58 -6.28 15.93 13.07
CA ASN A 58 -7.53 15.54 13.74
C ASN A 58 -8.73 15.55 12.77
N LYS A 59 -8.83 16.56 11.90
CA LYS A 59 -9.89 16.65 10.88
C LYS A 59 -9.70 15.57 9.82
N LYS A 60 -8.46 15.29 9.41
CA LYS A 60 -8.13 14.18 8.50
C LYS A 60 -8.54 12.83 9.10
N GLN A 61 -8.21 12.59 10.37
CA GLN A 61 -8.59 11.38 11.10
C GLN A 61 -10.11 11.20 11.14
N SER A 62 -10.87 12.25 11.45
CA SER A 62 -12.33 12.21 11.44
C SER A 62 -12.90 11.82 10.06
N LEU A 63 -12.37 12.39 8.98
CA LEU A 63 -12.77 12.05 7.62
C LEU A 63 -12.45 10.58 7.28
N LEU A 64 -11.29 10.07 7.70
CA LEU A 64 -10.92 8.66 7.53
C LEU A 64 -11.79 7.71 8.37
N SER A 65 -12.17 8.11 9.58
CA SER A 65 -13.11 7.35 10.42
C SER A 65 -14.46 7.19 9.72
N ASN A 66 -14.96 8.24 9.05
CA ASN A 66 -16.20 8.15 8.27
C ASN A 66 -16.08 7.17 7.09
N LEU A 67 -14.91 7.07 6.46
CA LEU A 67 -14.63 6.07 5.42
C LEU A 67 -14.52 4.62 5.95
N THR A 68 -14.36 4.43 7.25
CA THR A 68 -14.16 3.10 7.84
C THR A 68 -15.39 2.19 7.63
N VAL A 69 -16.60 2.76 7.58
CA VAL A 69 -17.82 2.00 7.30
C VAL A 69 -17.80 1.43 5.88
N GLU A 70 -17.46 2.27 4.88
CA GLU A 70 -17.31 1.82 3.49
C GLU A 70 -16.22 0.75 3.36
N TYR A 71 -15.11 0.92 4.08
CA TYR A 71 -14.03 -0.08 4.14
C TYR A 71 -14.50 -1.42 4.70
N LYS A 72 -15.23 -1.43 5.83
CA LYS A 72 -15.77 -2.65 6.43
C LYS A 72 -16.72 -3.39 5.49
N THR A 73 -17.56 -2.67 4.75
CA THR A 73 -18.43 -3.26 3.74
C THR A 73 -17.62 -3.92 2.62
N LEU A 74 -16.58 -3.26 2.11
CA LEU A 74 -15.70 -3.84 1.10
C LEU A 74 -15.01 -5.11 1.61
N LEU A 75 -14.53 -5.11 2.85
CA LEU A 75 -13.86 -6.24 3.49
C LEU A 75 -14.75 -7.47 3.70
N SER A 76 -16.07 -7.37 3.54
CA SER A 76 -16.95 -8.54 3.61
C SER A 76 -16.76 -9.50 2.43
N THR A 77 -16.25 -9.00 1.30
CA THR A 77 -16.06 -9.75 0.05
C THR A 77 -14.75 -10.54 0.03
N ASN A 78 -14.73 -11.68 -0.67
CA ASN A 78 -13.54 -12.52 -0.76
C ASN A 78 -12.44 -11.83 -1.57
N GLU A 79 -12.79 -11.16 -2.66
CA GLU A 79 -11.87 -10.44 -3.53
C GLU A 79 -11.12 -9.34 -2.78
N MET A 80 -11.81 -8.60 -1.92
CA MET A 80 -11.17 -7.58 -1.08
C MET A 80 -10.29 -8.19 0.01
N LYS A 81 -10.70 -9.31 0.62
CA LYS A 81 -9.87 -10.03 1.60
C LYS A 81 -8.58 -10.56 0.97
N GLU A 82 -8.68 -11.15 -0.22
CA GLU A 82 -7.53 -11.62 -0.98
C GLU A 82 -6.59 -10.47 -1.36
N TYR A 83 -7.15 -9.35 -1.81
CA TYR A 83 -6.35 -8.16 -2.10
C TYR A 83 -5.67 -7.62 -0.83
N LEU A 84 -6.38 -7.52 0.30
CA LEU A 84 -5.78 -7.10 1.57
C LEU A 84 -4.67 -8.04 2.05
N ALA A 85 -4.86 -9.35 1.91
CA ALA A 85 -3.83 -10.33 2.25
C ALA A 85 -2.58 -10.12 1.38
N SER A 86 -2.76 -9.87 0.08
CA SER A 86 -1.63 -9.59 -0.82
C SER A 86 -0.90 -8.28 -0.50
N ILE A 87 -1.63 -7.23 -0.05
CA ILE A 87 -1.02 -6.00 0.47
C ILE A 87 -0.16 -6.30 1.69
N THR A 88 -0.68 -7.11 2.61
CA THR A 88 0.04 -7.45 3.86
C THR A 88 1.34 -8.17 3.56
N GLU A 89 1.33 -9.14 2.65
CA GLU A 89 2.56 -9.84 2.23
C GLU A 89 3.55 -8.92 1.52
N PHE A 90 3.07 -8.02 0.64
CA PHE A 90 3.93 -7.02 0.00
C PHE A 90 4.55 -6.04 1.01
N GLN A 91 3.79 -5.61 2.02
CA GLN A 91 4.29 -4.77 3.11
C GLN A 91 5.37 -5.47 3.91
N LYS A 92 5.18 -6.74 4.31
CA LYS A 92 6.21 -7.53 4.99
C LYS A 92 7.50 -7.58 4.17
N ARG A 93 7.40 -7.86 2.87
CA ARG A 93 8.57 -7.87 1.96
C ARG A 93 9.27 -6.51 1.91
N THR A 94 8.48 -5.43 1.85
CA THR A 94 8.99 -4.07 1.85
C THR A 94 9.76 -3.74 3.13
N PHE A 95 9.21 -4.10 4.29
CA PHE A 95 9.89 -3.91 5.58
C PHE A 95 11.19 -4.70 5.68
N LEU A 96 11.21 -5.97 5.23
CA LEU A 96 12.42 -6.78 5.21
C LEU A 96 13.53 -6.17 4.35
N MET A 97 13.17 -5.62 3.19
CA MET A 97 14.14 -4.93 2.32
C MET A 97 14.71 -3.67 2.97
N PHE A 98 13.86 -2.87 3.64
CA PHE A 98 14.32 -1.70 4.38
C PHE A 98 15.18 -2.05 5.59
N ASP A 99 14.83 -3.09 6.34
CA ASP A 99 15.62 -3.56 7.49
C ASP A 99 17.00 -4.08 7.02
N THR A 100 17.04 -4.81 5.91
CA THR A 100 18.30 -5.25 5.29
C THR A 100 19.17 -4.06 4.91
N LEU A 101 18.60 -3.06 4.23
CA LEU A 101 19.32 -1.83 3.88
C LEU A 101 19.86 -1.12 5.13
N HIS A 102 19.04 -0.99 6.17
CA HIS A 102 19.44 -0.33 7.41
C HIS A 102 20.61 -1.04 8.09
N ARG A 103 20.59 -2.39 8.15
CA ARG A 103 21.70 -3.18 8.69
C ARG A 103 22.99 -3.02 7.89
N GLU A 104 22.91 -3.06 6.56
CA GLU A 104 24.09 -2.89 5.70
C GLU A 104 24.68 -1.47 5.80
N LEU A 105 23.84 -0.45 5.91
CA LEU A 105 24.29 0.92 6.20
C LEU A 105 24.99 1.01 7.56
N ASN A 106 24.41 0.43 8.61
CA ASN A 106 25.01 0.45 9.94
C ASN A 106 26.36 -0.28 9.99
N LYS A 107 26.51 -1.41 9.28
CA LYS A 107 27.81 -2.09 9.14
C LYS A 107 28.84 -1.24 8.42
N THR A 108 28.43 -0.50 7.39
CA THR A 108 29.34 0.35 6.62
C THR A 108 29.79 1.59 7.40
N ILE A 109 28.96 2.09 8.32
CA ILE A 109 29.24 3.29 9.12
C ILE A 109 30.05 2.96 10.39
N ASN A 110 29.77 1.83 11.03
CA ASN A 110 30.37 1.44 12.31
C ASN A 110 31.42 0.32 12.20
N GLY A 111 31.68 -0.18 10.99
CA GLY A 111 32.64 -1.26 10.71
C GLY A 111 33.94 -0.73 10.12
#